data_AF-A0A9P9GL88-F1
#
_entry.id   AF-A0A9P9GL88-F1
#
_cell.length_a   1.000
_cell.length_b   1.000
_cell.length_c   1.000
_cell.angle_alpha   90.00
_cell.angle_beta   90.00
_cell.angle_gamma   90.00
#
_symmetry.space_group_name_H-M   'P 1'
#
loop_
_entity.id
_entity.type
_entity.pdbx_description
1 polymer ?
#
loop_
_entity_poly.entity_id
_entity_poly.type
_entity_poly.pdbx_seq_one_letter_code
_entity_poly.pdbx_strand_id
1 'polypeptide(L)'
;MGNTDEADTETHVLNDAQEPLKTLQLYRRAALGKKHLFATSTADAAEYFIVNPVPQKHHDSWRPILYKGDNPKYTSSKAIARARRTSMWNSFRLQVGDGVHEIMENKRRKKEQREYRIGQKFRKWFCLGPTPPKKELEEQQEVEGLVFPVEMKRSGFLSRTLKWELGGQEYRWTGTRRFRTGRTKNWKGISHDFKLVSSDGTVIATLEKDRWATFRRSEKTGQPPNKKKALLGALRIYSLPECNTEDLQLPAEYEAAMNGEVSKKKKKETAKLNPKGPHSGNLTEEMIVFTCWIAVEGEHRLRYKIFDLLEEIAEYFKE
;
A
#
# COMPACT_ATOMS: atom_id res chain seq x y z
N MET A 1 -32.69 34.88 8.41
CA MET A 1 -31.42 34.96 9.13
C MET A 1 -31.26 33.63 9.84
N GLY A 2 -30.41 32.76 9.27
CA GLY A 2 -30.36 31.34 9.61
C GLY A 2 -29.42 31.07 10.77
N ASN A 3 -29.91 30.29 11.74
CA ASN A 3 -29.12 29.62 12.76
C ASN A 3 -28.54 28.33 12.18
N THR A 4 -27.23 28.32 11.88
CA THR A 4 -26.48 27.10 11.54
C THR A 4 -24.99 27.33 11.82
N ASP A 5 -24.60 27.52 13.07
CA ASP A 5 -23.16 27.61 13.44
C ASP A 5 -22.80 26.87 14.76
N GLU A 6 -23.71 26.11 15.38
CA GLU A 6 -23.41 25.45 16.66
C GLU A 6 -22.92 23.99 16.55
N ALA A 7 -23.13 23.31 15.41
CA ALA A 7 -22.79 21.89 15.28
C ALA A 7 -21.29 21.60 14.95
N ASP A 8 -20.53 22.59 14.49
CA ASP A 8 -19.14 22.38 14.03
C ASP A 8 -18.08 22.55 15.14
N THR A 9 -18.49 23.00 16.34
CA THR A 9 -17.56 23.31 17.44
C THR A 9 -17.38 22.16 18.43
N GLU A 10 -18.33 21.21 18.50
CA GLU A 10 -18.28 20.12 19.48
C GLU A 10 -17.38 18.95 19.08
N THR A 11 -17.05 18.80 17.79
CA THR A 11 -16.04 17.80 17.35
C THR A 11 -14.59 18.26 17.59
N HIS A 12 -14.39 19.43 18.18
CA HIS A 12 -13.12 20.14 18.13
C HIS A 12 -12.23 20.05 19.39
N VAL A 13 -12.63 19.30 20.44
CA VAL A 13 -11.93 19.33 21.75
C VAL A 13 -11.39 17.97 22.25
N LEU A 14 -11.79 16.80 21.71
CA LEU A 14 -11.52 15.53 22.41
C LEU A 14 -10.20 14.77 22.12
N ASN A 15 -9.35 15.20 21.18
CA ASN A 15 -8.32 14.28 20.64
C ASN A 15 -6.84 14.67 20.79
N ASP A 16 -6.48 15.60 21.68
CA ASP A 16 -5.07 15.84 22.03
C ASP A 16 -4.61 15.11 23.31
N ALA A 17 -5.50 14.32 23.95
CA ALA A 17 -5.22 13.67 25.24
C ALA A 17 -5.09 12.13 25.20
N GLN A 18 -5.32 11.48 24.05
CA GLN A 18 -5.19 10.02 23.96
C GLN A 18 -3.77 9.62 23.56
N GLU A 19 -3.09 8.87 24.44
CA GLU A 19 -1.79 8.29 24.12
C GLU A 19 -1.93 7.29 22.97
N PRO A 20 -1.02 7.32 21.98
CA PRO A 20 -1.08 6.38 20.86
C PRO A 20 -0.73 4.97 21.33
N LEU A 21 -1.55 3.99 20.97
CA LEU A 21 -1.27 2.56 21.20
C LEU A 21 0.04 2.14 20.55
N LYS A 22 0.34 2.68 19.36
CA LYS A 22 1.53 2.34 18.61
C LYS A 22 2.03 3.53 17.81
N THR A 23 3.35 3.70 17.78
CA THR A 23 4.02 4.72 16.96
C THR A 23 5.04 4.07 16.06
N LEU A 24 4.94 4.35 14.76
CA LEU A 24 5.81 3.84 13.71
C LEU A 24 6.42 4.97 12.90
N GLN A 25 7.73 5.06 12.89
CA GLN A 25 8.49 6.00 12.10
C GLN A 25 8.59 5.51 10.65
N LEU A 26 8.11 6.34 9.72
CA LEU A 26 8.17 6.08 8.29
C LEU A 26 9.51 6.57 7.73
N TYR A 27 10.26 5.68 7.09
CA TYR A 27 11.53 6.01 6.45
C TYR A 27 11.54 5.71 4.96
N ARG A 28 12.38 6.45 4.25
CA ARG A 28 12.79 6.19 2.86
C ARG A 28 14.22 5.69 2.83
N ARG A 29 14.47 4.56 2.18
CA ARG A 29 15.79 3.92 2.15
C ARG A 29 16.56 4.12 0.84
N ALA A 30 15.86 4.05 -0.29
CA ALA A 30 16.49 4.09 -1.61
C ALA A 30 16.25 5.44 -2.30
N ALA A 31 17.20 5.86 -3.13
CA ALA A 31 17.01 6.95 -4.06
C ALA A 31 15.74 6.71 -4.89
N LEU A 32 14.99 7.79 -5.16
CA LEU A 32 13.73 7.77 -5.90
C LEU A 32 12.59 6.97 -5.23
N GLY A 33 12.66 6.71 -3.92
CA GLY A 33 11.52 6.14 -3.17
C GLY A 33 11.22 4.67 -3.50
N LYS A 34 12.22 3.91 -3.97
CA LYS A 34 12.04 2.48 -4.32
C LYS A 34 11.76 1.57 -3.12
N LYS A 35 12.13 2.01 -1.92
CA LYS A 35 12.07 1.22 -0.69
C LYS A 35 11.71 2.13 0.47
N HIS A 36 10.67 1.75 1.19
CA HIS A 36 10.22 2.41 2.42
C HIS A 36 10.12 1.37 3.54
N LEU A 37 10.14 1.83 4.77
CA LEU A 37 9.98 0.97 5.93
C LEU A 37 9.33 1.73 7.07
N PHE A 38 8.66 1.00 7.95
CA PHE A 38 8.13 1.46 9.22
C PHE A 38 8.87 0.75 10.34
N ALA A 39 9.36 1.51 11.30
CA ALA A 39 10.05 0.99 12.48
C ALA A 39 9.63 1.79 13.73
N THR A 40 9.64 1.17 14.90
CA THR A 40 9.35 1.85 16.18
C THR A 40 10.37 2.95 16.49
N SER A 41 11.64 2.74 16.12
CA SER A 41 12.70 3.72 16.28
C SER A 41 13.76 3.65 15.18
N THR A 42 14.74 4.57 15.25
CA THR A 42 15.90 4.59 14.35
C THR A 42 16.80 3.37 14.53
N ALA A 43 16.93 2.83 15.75
CA ALA A 43 17.80 1.69 16.03
C ALA A 43 17.13 0.35 15.71
N ASP A 44 15.81 0.30 15.74
CA ASP A 44 15.07 -0.95 15.62
C ASP A 44 15.03 -1.49 14.19
N ALA A 45 14.88 -2.81 14.09
CA ALA A 45 14.53 -3.48 12.85
C ALA A 45 13.18 -2.96 12.32
N ALA A 46 13.01 -2.98 11.01
CA ALA A 46 11.73 -2.59 10.43
C ALA A 46 10.67 -3.63 10.77
N GLU A 47 9.54 -3.16 11.31
CA GLU A 47 8.36 -3.98 11.52
C GLU A 47 7.61 -4.22 10.21
N TYR A 48 7.60 -3.19 9.35
CA TYR A 48 7.05 -3.32 8.01
C TYR A 48 8.00 -2.77 6.96
N PHE A 49 8.09 -3.47 5.84
CA PHE A 49 8.95 -3.08 4.72
C PHE A 49 8.15 -3.00 3.42
N ILE A 50 8.31 -1.91 2.68
CA ILE A 50 7.61 -1.68 1.42
C ILE A 50 8.61 -1.65 0.27
N VAL A 51 8.39 -2.53 -0.70
CA VAL A 51 9.05 -2.47 -2.00
C VAL A 51 8.13 -1.73 -2.96
N ASN A 52 8.56 -0.56 -3.42
CA ASN A 52 7.83 0.29 -4.35
C ASN A 52 8.54 0.30 -5.71
N PRO A 53 8.02 -0.40 -6.73
CA PRO A 53 8.52 -0.19 -8.09
C PRO A 53 8.15 1.23 -8.54
N VAL A 54 9.15 2.04 -8.91
CA VAL A 54 8.90 3.35 -9.52
C VAL A 54 8.10 3.12 -10.81
N PRO A 55 6.91 3.71 -10.96
CA PRO A 55 6.12 3.53 -12.16
C PRO A 55 6.83 4.19 -13.33
N GLN A 56 7.35 3.40 -14.26
CA GLN A 56 8.17 3.95 -15.35
C GLN A 56 7.33 4.47 -16.52
N LYS A 57 6.13 3.92 -16.80
CA LYS A 57 5.26 4.35 -17.92
C LYS A 57 3.77 4.07 -17.72
N HIS A 58 3.39 2.85 -17.32
CA HIS A 58 1.98 2.44 -17.25
C HIS A 58 1.48 2.24 -15.82
N HIS A 59 0.17 2.41 -15.61
CA HIS A 59 -0.47 2.17 -14.32
C HIS A 59 -0.26 0.75 -13.79
N ASP A 60 -0.21 -0.22 -14.69
CA ASP A 60 0.03 -1.63 -14.37
C ASP A 60 1.45 -1.97 -13.89
N SER A 61 2.41 -1.06 -14.10
CA SER A 61 3.79 -1.23 -13.62
C SER A 61 3.93 -0.93 -12.12
N TRP A 62 2.99 -0.18 -11.56
CA TRP A 62 2.99 0.15 -10.14
C TRP A 62 2.38 -0.98 -9.32
N ARG A 63 3.25 -1.79 -8.71
CA ARG A 63 2.89 -2.99 -7.94
C ARG A 63 3.66 -3.04 -6.62
N PRO A 64 3.36 -2.15 -5.68
CA PRO A 64 4.03 -2.17 -4.39
C PRO A 64 3.62 -3.40 -3.59
N ILE A 65 4.54 -3.87 -2.76
CA ILE A 65 4.36 -5.03 -1.88
C ILE A 65 4.77 -4.61 -0.47
N LEU A 66 3.90 -4.88 0.49
CA LEU A 66 4.15 -4.77 1.91
C LEU A 66 4.61 -6.12 2.45
N TYR A 67 5.71 -6.07 3.20
CA TYR A 67 6.24 -7.19 3.94
C TYR A 67 6.15 -6.92 5.43
N LYS A 68 5.83 -7.97 6.20
CA LYS A 68 5.94 -8.01 7.64
C LYS A 68 7.35 -8.47 8.00
N GLY A 69 8.06 -7.65 8.75
CA GLY A 69 9.50 -7.77 9.02
C GLY A 69 10.36 -6.87 8.12
N ASP A 70 11.68 -7.00 8.29
CA ASP A 70 12.65 -6.11 7.65
C ASP A 70 12.85 -6.43 6.15
N ASN A 71 13.92 -5.94 5.53
CA ASN A 71 14.15 -6.03 4.10
C ASN A 71 14.16 -7.50 3.62
N PRO A 72 13.20 -7.91 2.76
CA PRO A 72 13.02 -9.30 2.33
C PRO A 72 14.20 -9.87 1.53
N LYS A 73 15.16 -9.02 1.12
CA LYS A 73 16.41 -9.47 0.50
C LYS A 73 17.36 -10.15 1.49
N TYR A 74 17.31 -9.79 2.77
CA TYR A 74 18.26 -10.27 3.79
C TYR A 74 17.57 -11.02 4.94
N THR A 75 16.27 -10.81 5.13
CA THR A 75 15.47 -11.43 6.20
C THR A 75 14.32 -12.24 5.59
N SER A 76 13.85 -13.25 6.33
CA SER A 76 12.70 -14.11 5.99
C SER A 76 11.36 -13.39 6.19
N SER A 77 11.23 -12.20 5.61
CA SER A 77 10.04 -11.35 5.75
C SER A 77 8.91 -11.86 4.86
N LYS A 78 7.71 -11.96 5.43
CA LYS A 78 6.52 -12.48 4.73
C LYS A 78 5.79 -11.35 4.01
N ALA A 79 5.33 -11.60 2.79
CA ALA A 79 4.57 -10.62 2.04
C ALA A 79 3.09 -10.68 2.46
N ILE A 80 2.60 -9.61 3.07
CA ILE A 80 1.26 -9.55 3.67
C ILE A 80 0.29 -8.68 2.87
N ALA A 81 0.78 -7.78 2.03
CA ALA A 81 -0.11 -6.99 1.17
C ALA A 81 0.53 -6.64 -0.17
N ARG A 82 -0.32 -6.39 -1.16
CA ARG A 82 0.09 -5.82 -2.45
C ARG A 82 -0.98 -4.89 -3.00
N ALA A 83 -0.54 -3.89 -3.76
CA ALA A 83 -1.45 -2.98 -4.43
C ALA A 83 -1.25 -2.97 -5.94
N ARG A 84 -2.27 -2.48 -6.63
CA ARG A 84 -2.21 -1.96 -7.99
C ARG A 84 -3.03 -0.69 -8.07
N ARG A 85 -2.68 0.22 -8.97
CA ARG A 85 -3.55 1.37 -9.26
C ARG A 85 -4.37 1.13 -10.52
N THR A 86 -5.52 1.77 -10.61
CA THR A 86 -6.34 1.82 -11.83
C THR A 86 -6.14 3.17 -12.52
N SER A 87 -5.46 3.17 -13.68
CA SER A 87 -5.07 4.33 -14.52
C SER A 87 -4.54 5.58 -13.79
N MET A 88 -5.38 6.32 -13.07
CA MET A 88 -5.04 7.50 -12.26
C MET A 88 -4.69 7.15 -10.80
N TRP A 89 -3.98 8.03 -10.11
CA TRP A 89 -3.66 7.95 -8.67
C TRP A 89 -4.89 8.22 -7.76
N ASN A 90 -6.06 7.77 -8.20
CA ASN A 90 -7.35 8.02 -7.56
C ASN A 90 -8.02 6.73 -7.06
N SER A 91 -7.56 5.57 -7.52
CA SER A 91 -8.16 4.28 -7.15
C SER A 91 -7.09 3.19 -7.17
N PHE A 92 -7.12 2.38 -6.11
CA PHE A 92 -6.13 1.36 -5.81
C PHE A 92 -6.84 0.06 -5.42
N ARG A 93 -6.42 -1.04 -6.04
CA ARG A 93 -6.87 -2.38 -5.68
C ARG A 93 -5.81 -3.02 -4.82
N LEU A 94 -6.18 -3.36 -3.60
CA LEU A 94 -5.34 -3.95 -2.58
C LEU A 94 -5.71 -5.42 -2.42
N GLN A 95 -4.73 -6.23 -2.06
CA GLN A 95 -4.94 -7.58 -1.56
C GLN A 95 -4.09 -7.71 -0.31
N VAL A 96 -4.71 -8.10 0.79
CA VAL A 96 -4.12 -8.12 2.13
C VAL A 96 -4.36 -9.47 2.80
N GLY A 97 -3.40 -9.92 3.58
CA GLY A 97 -3.39 -11.20 4.30
C GLY A 97 -2.16 -12.06 3.94
N ASP A 98 -1.92 -13.08 4.76
CA ASP A 98 -0.71 -13.91 4.67
C ASP A 98 -0.59 -14.72 3.37
N GLY A 99 -1.73 -15.11 2.77
CA GLY A 99 -1.76 -15.83 1.50
C GLY A 99 -1.24 -14.99 0.32
N VAL A 100 -1.05 -13.67 0.50
CA VAL A 100 -0.40 -12.83 -0.51
C VAL A 100 1.02 -13.34 -0.81
N HIS A 101 1.72 -13.85 0.21
CA HIS A 101 3.04 -14.46 0.05
C HIS A 101 3.01 -15.67 -0.87
N GLU A 102 2.11 -16.63 -0.59
CA GLU A 102 1.92 -17.85 -1.38
C GLU A 102 1.55 -17.52 -2.84
N ILE A 103 0.70 -16.50 -3.07
CA ILE A 103 0.40 -16.06 -4.44
C ILE A 103 1.65 -15.56 -5.16
N MET A 104 2.55 -14.87 -4.45
CA MET A 104 3.80 -14.36 -5.03
C MET A 104 4.75 -15.50 -5.36
N GLU A 105 4.87 -16.52 -4.50
CA GLU A 105 5.65 -17.72 -4.76
C GLU A 105 5.10 -18.51 -5.95
N ASN A 106 3.79 -18.74 -5.99
CA ASN A 106 3.12 -19.40 -7.11
C ASN A 106 3.32 -18.65 -8.43
N LYS A 107 3.35 -17.31 -8.41
CA LYS A 107 3.69 -16.51 -9.60
C LYS A 107 5.14 -16.70 -10.03
N ARG A 108 6.07 -16.82 -9.08
CA ARG A 108 7.48 -17.09 -9.35
C ARG A 108 7.66 -18.48 -9.95
N ARG A 109 7.12 -19.53 -9.32
CA ARG A 109 7.12 -20.92 -9.84
C ARG A 109 6.60 -21.00 -11.27
N LYS A 110 5.45 -20.37 -11.54
CA LYS A 110 4.86 -20.31 -12.88
C LYS A 110 5.75 -19.59 -13.90
N LYS A 111 6.46 -18.54 -13.49
CA LYS A 111 7.40 -17.81 -14.35
C LYS A 111 8.61 -18.69 -14.68
N GLU A 112 9.20 -19.35 -13.69
CA GLU A 112 10.33 -20.26 -13.87
C GLU A 112 9.98 -21.43 -14.80
N GLN A 113 8.80 -22.05 -14.62
CA GLN A 113 8.29 -23.08 -15.53
C GLN A 113 8.11 -22.56 -16.96
N ARG A 114 7.59 -21.34 -17.12
CA ARG A 114 7.40 -20.73 -18.44
C ARG A 114 8.73 -20.42 -19.12
N GLU A 115 9.68 -19.84 -18.40
CA GLU A 115 11.02 -19.53 -18.90
C GLU A 115 11.76 -20.80 -19.31
N TYR A 116 11.67 -21.87 -18.52
CA TYR A 116 12.20 -23.18 -18.89
C TYR A 116 11.57 -23.71 -20.18
N ARG A 117 10.24 -23.69 -20.31
CA ARG A 117 9.53 -24.13 -21.52
C ARG A 117 9.93 -23.32 -22.76
N ILE A 118 10.08 -22.00 -22.62
CA ILE A 118 10.53 -21.13 -23.71
C ILE A 118 11.98 -21.44 -24.08
N GLY A 119 12.86 -21.64 -23.09
CA GLY A 119 14.24 -22.03 -23.30
C GLY A 119 14.37 -23.37 -24.05
N GLN A 120 13.58 -24.38 -23.70
CA GLN A 120 13.58 -25.65 -24.43
C GLN A 120 13.06 -25.50 -25.86
N LYS A 121 12.01 -24.69 -26.08
CA LYS A 121 11.52 -24.40 -27.44
C LYS A 121 12.59 -23.71 -28.29
N PHE A 122 13.28 -22.73 -27.72
CA PHE A 122 14.37 -22.04 -28.39
C PHE A 122 15.51 -23.01 -28.72
N ARG A 123 15.91 -23.87 -27.78
CA ARG A 123 16.97 -24.86 -28.02
C ARG A 123 16.59 -25.88 -29.07
N LYS A 124 15.33 -26.37 -29.06
CA LYS A 124 14.79 -27.22 -30.13
C LYS A 124 14.84 -26.51 -31.49
N TRP A 125 14.52 -25.22 -31.54
CA TRP A 125 14.60 -24.42 -32.77
C TRP A 125 16.03 -24.27 -33.30
N PHE A 126 17.03 -24.26 -32.41
CA PHE A 126 18.46 -24.28 -32.77
C PHE A 126 19.06 -25.69 -32.88
N CYS A 127 18.24 -26.74 -32.98
CA CYS A 127 18.70 -28.14 -33.05
C CYS A 127 19.61 -28.59 -31.88
N LEU A 128 19.55 -27.89 -30.75
CA LEU A 128 20.29 -28.23 -29.53
C LEU A 128 19.48 -29.23 -28.69
N GLY A 129 20.13 -30.30 -28.21
CA GLY A 129 19.50 -31.34 -27.38
C GLY A 129 18.98 -30.79 -26.04
N PRO A 130 17.93 -31.37 -25.44
CA PRO A 130 17.28 -30.85 -24.23
C PRO A 130 18.23 -30.79 -23.02
N THR A 131 18.04 -29.80 -22.16
CA THR A 131 18.82 -29.64 -20.91
C THR A 131 17.89 -29.77 -19.72
N PRO A 132 18.22 -30.60 -18.72
CA PRO A 132 17.41 -30.72 -17.51
C PRO A 132 17.31 -29.37 -16.79
N PRO A 133 16.22 -29.11 -16.07
CA PRO A 133 16.08 -27.87 -15.31
C PRO A 133 17.15 -27.82 -14.22
N LYS A 134 17.77 -26.65 -14.02
CA LYS A 134 18.83 -26.46 -13.01
C LYS A 134 18.34 -26.57 -11.56
N LYS A 135 17.03 -26.47 -11.36
CA LYS A 135 16.31 -26.63 -10.09
C LYS A 135 15.02 -27.37 -10.39
N GLU A 136 14.56 -28.18 -9.44
CA GLU A 136 13.26 -28.84 -9.56
C GLU A 136 12.16 -27.80 -9.76
N LEU A 137 11.32 -28.01 -10.76
CA LEU A 137 10.23 -27.10 -11.08
C LEU A 137 9.07 -27.40 -10.14
N GLU A 138 9.05 -26.70 -9.00
CA GLU A 138 7.96 -26.82 -8.02
C GLU A 138 6.59 -26.55 -8.65
N GLU A 139 5.59 -27.32 -8.22
CA GLU A 139 4.21 -27.16 -8.66
C GLU A 139 3.52 -25.98 -7.97
N GLN A 140 2.40 -25.54 -8.54
CA GLN A 140 1.59 -24.50 -7.91
C GLN A 140 0.89 -25.10 -6.69
N GLN A 141 1.05 -24.46 -5.53
CA GLN A 141 0.35 -24.82 -4.31
C GLN A 141 -0.96 -24.06 -4.22
N GLU A 142 -1.94 -24.62 -3.52
CA GLU A 142 -3.16 -23.88 -3.17
C GLU A 142 -2.84 -22.76 -2.18
N VAL A 143 -3.69 -21.73 -2.14
CA VAL A 143 -3.48 -20.58 -1.25
C VAL A 143 -4.23 -20.85 0.05
N GLU A 144 -3.50 -21.20 1.10
CA GLU A 144 -4.03 -21.56 2.41
C GLU A 144 -4.32 -20.31 3.24
N GLY A 145 -3.41 -19.32 3.24
CA GLY A 145 -3.55 -18.11 4.04
C GLY A 145 -4.62 -17.13 3.56
N LEU A 146 -5.04 -16.22 4.45
CA LEU A 146 -6.00 -15.16 4.14
C LEU A 146 -5.54 -14.33 2.93
N VAL A 147 -6.44 -14.10 1.97
CA VAL A 147 -6.27 -13.11 0.90
C VAL A 147 -7.59 -12.38 0.67
N PHE A 148 -7.70 -11.20 1.27
CA PHE A 148 -8.88 -10.38 1.19
C PHE A 148 -8.66 -9.20 0.21
N PRO A 149 -9.56 -8.99 -0.77
CA PRO A 149 -9.49 -7.85 -1.66
C PRO A 149 -10.05 -6.59 -0.97
N VAL A 150 -9.30 -5.50 -1.00
CA VAL A 150 -9.79 -4.19 -0.54
C VAL A 150 -9.64 -3.18 -1.65
N GLU A 151 -10.63 -2.31 -1.81
CA GLU A 151 -10.55 -1.20 -2.75
C GLU A 151 -10.39 0.13 -2.00
N MET A 152 -9.36 0.88 -2.38
CA MET A 152 -9.09 2.19 -1.85
C MET A 152 -9.30 3.23 -2.94
N LYS A 153 -10.30 4.10 -2.76
CA LYS A 153 -10.77 5.07 -3.78
C LYS A 153 -10.82 6.48 -3.23
N ARG A 154 -10.57 7.45 -4.10
CA ARG A 154 -10.71 8.86 -3.77
C ARG A 154 -12.18 9.28 -3.77
N SER A 155 -12.60 10.06 -2.78
CA SER A 155 -14.00 10.52 -2.66
C SER A 155 -14.29 11.71 -3.59
N GLY A 156 -14.28 11.48 -4.90
CA GLY A 156 -14.52 12.48 -5.93
C GLY A 156 -13.25 13.08 -6.54
N PHE A 157 -13.39 13.62 -7.76
CA PHE A 157 -12.26 14.01 -8.60
C PHE A 157 -11.35 15.07 -7.95
N LEU A 158 -11.93 16.07 -7.27
CA LEU A 158 -11.19 17.17 -6.64
C LEU A 158 -10.78 16.90 -5.18
N SER A 159 -11.21 15.80 -4.55
CA SER A 159 -11.22 15.77 -3.08
C SER A 159 -9.95 15.42 -2.30
N ARG A 160 -8.90 14.77 -2.79
CA ARG A 160 -7.73 14.28 -1.98
C ARG A 160 -8.04 13.37 -0.79
N THR A 161 -9.29 13.06 -0.51
CA THR A 161 -9.69 12.13 0.55
C THR A 161 -9.71 10.72 -0.01
N LEU A 162 -9.04 9.77 0.64
CA LEU A 162 -9.01 8.36 0.22
C LEU A 162 -9.81 7.50 1.20
N LYS A 163 -10.75 6.74 0.66
CA LYS A 163 -11.66 5.87 1.39
C LYS A 163 -11.32 4.41 1.09
N TRP A 164 -11.51 3.56 2.08
CA TRP A 164 -11.47 2.11 1.94
C TRP A 164 -12.38 1.49 2.99
N GLU A 165 -12.76 0.24 2.79
CA GLU A 165 -13.68 -0.48 3.68
C GLU A 165 -13.04 -1.80 4.13
N LEU A 166 -13.24 -2.15 5.40
CA LEU A 166 -12.81 -3.41 5.97
C LEU A 166 -13.82 -3.85 7.03
N GLY A 167 -14.35 -5.08 6.92
CA GLY A 167 -15.31 -5.63 7.88
C GLY A 167 -16.58 -4.79 8.04
N GLY A 168 -17.11 -4.21 6.94
CA GLY A 168 -18.29 -3.35 6.96
C GLY A 168 -18.06 -1.93 7.49
N GLN A 169 -16.84 -1.59 7.93
CA GLN A 169 -16.49 -0.26 8.43
C GLN A 169 -15.77 0.56 7.34
N GLU A 170 -16.27 1.79 7.07
CA GLU A 170 -15.58 2.75 6.18
C GLU A 170 -14.46 3.47 6.94
N TYR A 171 -13.28 3.51 6.34
CA TYR A 171 -12.15 4.28 6.82
C TYR A 171 -11.72 5.32 5.78
N ARG A 172 -11.33 6.49 6.28
CA ARG A 172 -11.05 7.66 5.44
C ARG A 172 -9.76 8.37 5.83
N TRP A 173 -8.78 8.32 4.94
CA TRP A 173 -7.61 9.20 5.01
C TRP A 173 -7.97 10.61 4.54
N THR A 174 -7.80 11.58 5.43
CA THR A 174 -8.00 13.01 5.18
C THR A 174 -6.76 13.81 5.58
N GLY A 175 -6.44 14.86 4.84
CA GLY A 175 -5.37 15.79 5.24
C GLY A 175 -5.81 16.63 6.45
N THR A 176 -4.94 16.81 7.44
CA THR A 176 -5.23 17.64 8.62
C THR A 176 -4.92 19.11 8.36
N ARG A 177 -5.85 20.03 8.64
CA ARG A 177 -5.63 21.50 8.51
C ARG A 177 -4.52 22.06 9.45
N ARG A 178 -3.92 21.23 10.31
CA ARG A 178 -3.27 21.65 11.56
C ARG A 178 -1.89 22.30 11.44
N PHE A 179 -1.24 22.38 10.28
CA PHE A 179 0.15 22.85 10.21
C PHE A 179 0.47 23.89 9.13
N ARG A 180 -0.53 24.65 8.67
CA ARG A 180 -0.32 25.80 7.78
C ARG A 180 -0.46 27.13 8.53
N THR A 181 0.59 27.94 8.53
CA THR A 181 0.54 29.36 8.91
C THR A 181 0.08 30.22 7.71
N GLY A 182 -0.75 31.24 7.96
CA GLY A 182 -1.13 32.26 6.96
C GLY A 182 -2.44 32.03 6.17
N ARG A 183 -2.65 32.82 5.10
CA ARG A 183 -3.90 32.93 4.30
C ARG A 183 -4.39 31.63 3.63
N THR A 184 -3.58 30.58 3.63
CA THR A 184 -3.90 29.27 3.01
C THR A 184 -4.24 28.18 4.03
N LYS A 185 -4.40 28.54 5.31
CA LYS A 185 -4.84 27.68 6.43
C LYS A 185 -6.16 26.95 6.15
N ASN A 186 -7.02 27.55 5.33
CA ASN A 186 -8.36 27.02 4.99
C ASN A 186 -8.42 26.21 3.69
N TRP A 187 -7.34 26.15 2.91
CA TRP A 187 -7.31 25.33 1.69
C TRP A 187 -7.16 23.85 2.06
N LYS A 188 -8.25 23.10 1.84
CA LYS A 188 -8.31 21.65 2.05
C LYS A 188 -7.21 20.94 1.24
N GLY A 189 -6.47 20.03 1.89
CA GLY A 189 -5.65 19.03 1.19
C GLY A 189 -4.22 19.43 0.82
N ILE A 190 -3.63 20.43 1.49
CA ILE A 190 -2.21 20.80 1.32
C ILE A 190 -1.45 20.72 2.65
N SER A 191 -1.83 19.80 3.53
CA SER A 191 -1.02 19.39 4.66
C SER A 191 -0.18 18.18 4.27
N HIS A 192 1.00 18.07 4.85
CA HIS A 192 1.82 16.86 4.74
C HIS A 192 1.37 15.77 5.72
N ASP A 193 0.45 16.15 6.60
CA ASP A 193 -0.06 15.35 7.69
C ASP A 193 -1.46 14.83 7.34
N PHE A 194 -1.69 13.57 7.68
CA PHE A 194 -2.91 12.84 7.39
C PHE A 194 -3.52 12.33 8.68
N LYS A 195 -4.85 12.18 8.69
CA LYS A 195 -5.55 11.41 9.71
C LYS A 195 -6.46 10.38 9.05
N LEU A 196 -6.53 9.21 9.66
CA LEU A 196 -7.48 8.17 9.35
C LEU A 196 -8.66 8.31 10.29
N VAL A 197 -9.86 8.39 9.72
CA VAL A 197 -11.11 8.54 10.47
C VAL A 197 -12.03 7.37 10.10
N SER A 198 -12.72 6.80 11.08
CA SER A 198 -13.77 5.80 10.86
C SER A 198 -15.07 6.44 10.37
N SER A 199 -16.08 5.64 10.02
CA SER A 199 -17.43 6.14 9.66
C SER A 199 -18.06 6.94 10.80
N ASP A 200 -17.77 6.58 12.05
CA ASP A 200 -18.32 7.21 13.26
C ASP A 200 -17.62 8.54 13.62
N GLY A 201 -16.64 8.97 12.81
CA GLY A 201 -15.89 10.21 13.04
C GLY A 201 -14.70 10.06 14.00
N THR A 202 -14.46 8.87 14.54
CA THR A 202 -13.34 8.58 15.46
C THR A 202 -12.01 8.59 14.71
N VAL A 203 -11.00 9.24 15.29
CA VAL A 203 -9.64 9.25 14.72
C VAL A 203 -8.93 7.95 15.11
N ILE A 204 -8.61 7.15 14.10
CA ILE A 204 -7.98 5.83 14.28
C ILE A 204 -6.46 5.94 14.24
N ALA A 205 -5.94 6.78 13.34
CA ALA A 205 -4.51 6.99 13.18
C ALA A 205 -4.20 8.40 12.66
N THR A 206 -3.00 8.89 12.93
CA THR A 206 -2.45 10.12 12.35
C THR A 206 -1.08 9.85 11.77
N LEU A 207 -0.78 10.46 10.63
CA LEU A 207 0.57 10.53 10.10
C LEU A 207 1.02 11.98 10.17
N GLU A 208 2.07 12.23 10.94
CA GLU A 208 2.78 13.50 10.96
C GLU A 208 4.02 13.38 10.10
N LYS A 209 4.05 14.09 8.98
CA LYS A 209 5.19 14.09 8.09
C LYS A 209 6.09 15.26 8.45
N ASP A 210 7.38 14.96 8.58
CA ASP A 210 8.37 15.97 8.87
C ASP A 210 8.46 16.95 7.69
N ARG A 211 8.23 18.24 7.98
CA ARG A 211 8.23 19.33 6.99
C ARG A 211 9.56 19.42 6.24
N TRP A 212 10.65 18.98 6.87
CA TRP A 212 11.99 19.02 6.31
C TRP A 212 12.50 17.64 5.86
N ALA A 213 11.64 16.61 5.84
CA ALA A 213 11.99 15.26 5.43
C ALA A 213 12.73 15.18 4.08
N THR A 214 12.41 16.07 3.14
CA THR A 214 13.05 16.12 1.82
C THR A 214 14.46 16.73 1.85
N PHE A 215 14.76 17.56 2.85
CA PHE A 215 16.02 18.28 3.01
C PHE A 215 16.95 17.65 4.05
N ARG A 216 16.42 16.77 4.91
CA ARG A 216 17.23 16.04 5.89
C ARG A 216 18.13 15.01 5.18
N ARG A 217 19.40 14.99 5.61
CA ARG A 217 20.36 13.99 5.14
C ARG A 217 19.94 12.61 5.62
N SER A 218 20.24 11.59 4.80
CA SER A 218 20.03 10.20 5.22
C SER A 218 20.93 9.86 6.40
N GLU A 219 20.36 9.30 7.44
CA GLU A 219 21.07 8.74 8.59
C GLU A 219 21.76 7.44 8.18
N LYS A 220 23.01 7.28 8.63
CA LYS A 220 23.80 6.07 8.41
C LYS A 220 23.65 5.18 9.64
N THR A 221 22.96 4.07 9.48
CA THR A 221 22.71 3.05 10.51
C THR A 221 23.80 1.97 10.56
N GLY A 222 24.87 2.10 9.76
CA GLY A 222 26.09 1.31 9.87
C GLY A 222 26.02 -0.10 9.27
N GLN A 223 25.01 -0.90 9.61
CA GLN A 223 24.92 -2.31 9.22
C GLN A 223 23.80 -2.61 8.20
N PRO A 224 23.95 -3.65 7.34
CA PRO A 224 22.80 -4.26 6.68
C PRO A 224 21.82 -4.80 7.76
N PRO A 225 20.50 -4.84 7.51
CA PRO A 225 19.83 -4.74 6.21
C PRO A 225 19.62 -3.31 5.71
N ASN A 226 19.71 -2.27 6.54
CA ASN A 226 19.35 -0.89 6.20
C ASN A 226 20.51 0.08 6.43
N LYS A 227 21.48 0.15 5.51
CA LYS A 227 22.71 0.97 5.69
C LYS A 227 22.49 2.50 5.76
N LYS A 228 21.45 2.99 5.08
CA LYS A 228 21.07 4.41 5.02
C LYS A 228 19.56 4.53 4.95
N LYS A 229 18.96 5.39 5.77
CA LYS A 229 17.53 5.70 5.74
C LYS A 229 17.30 7.18 6.03
N ALA A 230 16.25 7.76 5.48
CA ALA A 230 15.85 9.14 5.71
C ALA A 230 14.45 9.15 6.32
N LEU A 231 14.30 9.77 7.49
CA LEU A 231 13.01 9.89 8.17
C LEU A 231 12.06 10.76 7.34
N LEU A 232 10.86 10.26 7.12
CA LEU A 232 9.78 10.99 6.45
C LEU A 232 8.76 11.53 7.46
N GLY A 233 8.46 10.78 8.51
CA GLY A 233 7.41 11.14 9.46
C GLY A 233 7.13 10.04 10.47
N ALA A 234 6.10 10.24 11.30
CA ALA A 234 5.64 9.31 12.31
C ALA A 234 4.15 9.01 12.13
N LEU A 235 3.81 7.73 11.98
CA LEU A 235 2.46 7.20 12.03
C LEU A 235 2.13 6.83 13.48
N ARG A 236 1.08 7.42 14.03
CA ARG A 236 0.56 7.12 15.36
C ARG A 236 -0.80 6.46 15.21
N ILE A 237 -1.00 5.33 15.87
CA ILE A 237 -2.25 4.56 15.87
C ILE A 237 -2.85 4.67 17.26
N TYR A 238 -4.10 5.14 17.35
CA TYR A 238 -4.81 5.39 18.61
C TYR A 238 -5.85 4.32 18.90
N SER A 239 -6.37 3.66 17.87
CA SER A 239 -7.36 2.60 17.99
C SER A 239 -7.10 1.53 16.95
N LEU A 240 -7.29 0.27 17.35
CA LEU A 240 -7.28 -0.89 16.47
C LEU A 240 -8.64 -1.57 16.64
N PRO A 241 -9.69 -1.14 15.91
CA PRO A 241 -10.94 -1.87 15.91
C PRO A 241 -10.66 -3.32 15.47
N GLU A 242 -11.09 -4.27 16.31
CA GLU A 242 -10.97 -5.68 16.01
C GLU A 242 -11.75 -5.99 14.75
N CYS A 243 -11.05 -6.51 13.74
CA CYS A 243 -11.67 -7.03 12.54
C CYS A 243 -11.56 -8.54 12.61
N ASN A 244 -12.66 -9.18 13.00
CA ASN A 244 -12.75 -10.64 12.99
C ASN A 244 -12.70 -11.11 11.54
N THR A 245 -11.73 -11.97 11.23
CA THR A 245 -11.60 -12.54 9.89
C THR A 245 -12.80 -13.39 9.49
N GLU A 246 -13.55 -13.90 10.47
CA GLU A 246 -14.79 -14.66 10.25
C GLU A 246 -15.96 -13.79 9.77
N ASP A 247 -15.96 -12.50 10.16
CA ASP A 247 -17.00 -11.52 9.83
C ASP A 247 -16.67 -10.74 8.55
N LEU A 248 -15.54 -11.05 7.89
CA LEU A 248 -15.14 -10.41 6.64
C LEU A 248 -16.08 -10.82 5.49
N GLN A 249 -17.02 -9.94 5.18
CA GLN A 249 -17.83 -10.03 3.98
C GLN A 249 -17.02 -9.56 2.78
N LEU A 250 -17.00 -10.36 1.71
CA LEU A 250 -16.33 -9.96 0.48
C LEU A 250 -17.11 -8.78 -0.13
N PRO A 251 -16.44 -7.80 -0.75
CA PRO A 251 -17.18 -6.76 -1.46
C PRO A 251 -18.03 -7.40 -2.57
N ALA A 252 -19.26 -6.91 -2.78
CA ALA A 252 -20.25 -7.51 -3.69
C ALA A 252 -19.71 -7.81 -5.11
N GLU A 253 -18.83 -6.96 -5.65
CA GLU A 253 -18.17 -7.18 -6.94
C GLU A 253 -17.31 -8.47 -6.95
N TYR A 254 -16.64 -8.77 -5.85
CA TYR A 254 -15.82 -9.96 -5.68
C TYR A 254 -16.65 -11.20 -5.34
N GLU A 255 -17.74 -11.05 -4.58
CA GLU A 255 -18.71 -12.13 -4.34
C GLU A 255 -19.37 -12.58 -5.64
N ALA A 256 -19.93 -11.65 -6.42
CA ALA A 256 -20.55 -11.97 -7.71
C ALA A 256 -19.53 -12.60 -8.69
N ALA A 257 -18.26 -12.20 -8.62
CA ALA A 257 -17.20 -12.76 -9.45
C ALA A 257 -16.68 -14.14 -8.96
N MET A 258 -16.81 -14.45 -7.66
CA MET A 258 -16.55 -15.78 -7.09
C MET A 258 -17.69 -16.75 -7.41
N ASN A 259 -18.94 -16.29 -7.28
CA ASN A 259 -20.16 -17.06 -7.52
C ASN A 259 -20.46 -17.27 -9.02
N GLY A 260 -19.74 -16.60 -9.91
CA GLY A 260 -19.80 -16.84 -11.36
C GLY A 260 -20.90 -16.08 -12.10
N GLU A 261 -21.58 -15.14 -11.44
CA GLU A 261 -22.71 -14.39 -12.00
C GLU A 261 -22.26 -13.31 -13.01
N VAL A 262 -21.02 -12.82 -12.94
CA VAL A 262 -20.49 -11.77 -13.83
C VAL A 262 -19.51 -12.34 -14.86
N SER A 263 -20.06 -12.88 -15.95
CA SER A 263 -19.41 -13.13 -17.26
C SER A 263 -18.30 -14.20 -17.38
N LYS A 264 -18.29 -14.85 -18.56
CA LYS A 264 -17.54 -16.05 -19.03
C LYS A 264 -15.99 -16.03 -18.95
N LYS A 265 -15.37 -15.14 -18.17
CA LYS A 265 -13.93 -15.18 -17.87
C LYS A 265 -13.75 -14.88 -16.38
N LYS A 266 -13.69 -15.93 -15.54
CA LYS A 266 -13.15 -15.83 -14.17
C LYS A 266 -11.92 -14.94 -14.24
N LYS A 267 -11.99 -13.71 -13.70
CA LYS A 267 -10.82 -12.82 -13.65
C LYS A 267 -9.77 -13.62 -12.88
N LYS A 268 -8.60 -13.91 -13.49
CA LYS A 268 -7.51 -14.73 -12.91
C LYS A 268 -7.05 -14.30 -11.50
N GLU A 269 -7.55 -13.18 -11.01
CA GLU A 269 -7.26 -12.58 -9.72
C GLU A 269 -8.27 -12.94 -8.64
N THR A 270 -9.53 -13.24 -8.98
CA THR A 270 -10.56 -13.68 -8.02
C THR A 270 -10.37 -15.14 -7.63
N ALA A 271 -9.91 -15.98 -8.58
CA ALA A 271 -9.56 -17.38 -8.33
C ALA A 271 -8.35 -17.60 -7.39
N LYS A 272 -7.76 -16.53 -6.86
CA LYS A 272 -6.61 -16.57 -5.94
C LYS A 272 -6.94 -15.99 -4.58
N LEU A 273 -8.20 -15.64 -4.35
CA LEU A 273 -8.64 -15.09 -3.08
C LEU A 273 -9.01 -16.25 -2.16
N ASN A 274 -8.61 -16.13 -0.89
CA ASN A 274 -9.06 -17.01 0.17
C ASN A 274 -9.50 -16.12 1.34
N PRO A 275 -10.73 -15.58 1.32
CA PRO A 275 -11.20 -14.64 2.33
C PRO A 275 -11.44 -15.29 3.71
N LYS A 276 -11.47 -16.63 3.78
CA LYS A 276 -11.67 -17.41 5.02
C LYS A 276 -10.38 -18.07 5.52
N GLY A 277 -9.25 -17.79 4.89
CA GLY A 277 -7.96 -18.33 5.30
C GLY A 277 -7.52 -17.75 6.66
N PRO A 278 -6.65 -18.45 7.40
CA PRO A 278 -6.10 -17.94 8.65
C PRO A 278 -5.17 -16.74 8.39
N HIS A 279 -5.04 -15.88 9.40
CA HIS A 279 -4.13 -14.75 9.40
C HIS A 279 -3.41 -14.63 10.75
N SER A 280 -2.09 -14.50 10.71
CA SER A 280 -1.18 -14.46 11.86
C SER A 280 -0.86 -13.04 12.36
N GLY A 281 -1.73 -12.07 12.07
CA GLY A 281 -1.51 -10.64 12.30
C GLY A 281 -2.77 -9.84 12.59
N ASN A 282 -2.58 -8.54 12.86
CA ASN A 282 -3.69 -7.61 12.97
C ASN A 282 -3.94 -6.99 11.59
N LEU A 283 -4.98 -7.49 10.92
CA LEU A 283 -5.33 -7.07 9.56
C LEU A 283 -5.60 -5.56 9.48
N THR A 284 -6.26 -4.98 10.50
CA THR A 284 -6.55 -3.55 10.59
C THR A 284 -5.25 -2.74 10.66
N GLU A 285 -4.29 -3.13 11.50
CA GLU A 285 -2.99 -2.46 11.59
C GLU A 285 -2.24 -2.51 10.26
N GLU A 286 -2.17 -3.69 9.65
CA GLU A 286 -1.49 -3.92 8.36
C GLU A 286 -2.13 -3.07 7.25
N MET A 287 -3.47 -2.94 7.26
CA MET A 287 -4.22 -2.06 6.39
C MET A 287 -3.93 -0.57 6.64
N ILE A 288 -3.88 -0.14 7.91
CA ILE A 288 -3.55 1.25 8.27
C ILE A 288 -2.16 1.59 7.74
N VAL A 289 -1.15 0.76 8.01
CA VAL A 289 0.23 0.98 7.57
C VAL A 289 0.31 1.05 6.04
N PHE A 290 -0.31 0.10 5.34
CA PHE A 290 -0.22 0.05 3.89
C PHE A 290 -0.93 1.24 3.23
N THR A 291 -2.17 1.51 3.63
CA THR A 291 -2.97 2.60 3.07
C THR A 291 -2.42 3.96 3.44
N CYS A 292 -1.82 4.12 4.62
CA CYS A 292 -1.06 5.31 5.01
C CYS A 292 0.06 5.58 4.00
N TRP A 293 0.91 4.59 3.72
CA TRP A 293 1.99 4.75 2.76
C TRP A 293 1.48 5.05 1.35
N ILE A 294 0.42 4.38 0.90
CA ILE A 294 -0.21 4.65 -0.40
C ILE A 294 -0.74 6.08 -0.46
N ALA A 295 -1.36 6.59 0.61
CA ALA A 295 -1.82 7.96 0.68
C ALA A 295 -0.67 8.96 0.52
N VAL A 296 0.46 8.72 1.20
CA VAL A 296 1.67 9.55 1.08
C VAL A 296 2.25 9.52 -0.35
N GLU A 297 2.41 8.33 -0.93
CA GLU A 297 2.96 8.17 -2.29
C GLU A 297 2.01 8.78 -3.32
N GLY A 298 0.71 8.51 -3.22
CA GLY A 298 -0.31 9.08 -4.09
C GLY A 298 -0.36 10.60 -4.02
N GLU A 299 -0.26 11.18 -2.83
CA GLU A 299 -0.23 12.63 -2.67
C GLU A 299 1.06 13.26 -3.23
N HIS A 300 2.22 12.64 -2.94
CA HIS A 300 3.49 13.04 -3.52
C HIS A 300 3.40 13.04 -5.06
N ARG A 301 2.94 11.92 -5.64
CA ARG A 301 2.82 11.77 -7.09
C ARG A 301 1.81 12.73 -7.70
N LEU A 302 0.68 13.01 -7.05
CA LEU A 302 -0.29 13.99 -7.55
C LEU A 302 0.26 15.43 -7.53
N ARG A 303 1.07 15.80 -6.54
CA ARG A 303 1.73 17.12 -6.48
C ARG A 303 2.83 17.24 -7.54
N TYR A 304 3.61 16.19 -7.74
CA TYR A 304 4.73 16.17 -8.69
C TYR A 304 4.35 15.68 -10.10
N LYS A 305 3.08 15.29 -10.35
CA LYS A 305 2.57 14.89 -11.67
C LYS A 305 2.76 15.97 -12.74
N ILE A 306 2.89 17.23 -12.31
CA ILE A 306 3.25 18.35 -13.18
C ILE A 306 4.59 18.07 -13.86
N PHE A 307 5.58 17.48 -13.18
CA PHE A 307 6.86 17.14 -13.78
C PHE A 307 6.76 15.98 -14.77
N ASP A 308 6.02 14.92 -14.45
CA ASP A 308 5.80 13.80 -15.38
C ASP A 308 5.05 14.27 -16.65
N LEU A 309 4.06 15.17 -16.51
CA LEU A 309 3.34 15.78 -17.63
C LEU A 309 4.25 16.72 -18.44
N LEU A 310 5.08 17.52 -17.77
CA LEU A 310 6.04 18.41 -18.44
C LEU A 310 7.13 17.61 -19.17
N GLU A 311 7.55 16.47 -18.64
CA GLU A 311 8.49 15.55 -19.30
C GLU A 311 7.84 14.89 -20.52
N GLU A 312 6.59 14.42 -20.40
CA GLU A 312 5.81 13.87 -21.53
C GLU A 312 5.57 14.92 -22.63
N ILE A 313 5.27 16.17 -22.26
CA ILE A 313 5.14 17.30 -23.18
C ILE A 313 6.49 17.65 -23.82
N ALA A 314 7.57 17.69 -23.04
CA ALA A 314 8.91 18.03 -23.56
C ALA A 314 9.48 16.94 -24.47
N GLU A 315 9.15 15.66 -24.25
CA GLU A 315 9.47 14.56 -25.16
C GLU A 315 8.64 14.65 -26.44
N TYR A 316 7.34 15.00 -26.35
CA TYR A 316 6.48 15.20 -27.51
C TYR A 316 6.91 16.37 -28.41
N PHE A 317 7.51 17.42 -27.84
CA PHE A 317 8.06 18.56 -28.61
C PHE A 317 9.53 18.38 -29.06
N LYS A 318 10.16 17.25 -28.71
CA LYS A 318 11.50 16.88 -29.20
C LYS A 318 11.47 15.97 -30.43
N GLU A 319 10.33 15.36 -30.73
CA GLU A 319 10.03 14.73 -32.02
C GLU A 319 9.45 15.76 -33.01
#